data_AF-A0A3D3PBN3-F1
#
_entry.id   AF-A0A3D3PBN3-F1
#
_cell.length_a   1.000
_cell.length_b   1.000
_cell.length_c   1.000
_cell.angle_alpha   90.00
_cell.angle_beta   90.00
_cell.angle_gamma   90.00
#
_symmetry.space_group_name_H-M   'P 1'
#
loop_
_entity.id
_entity.type
_entity.pdbx_description
1 polymer ?
#
loop_
_entity_poly.entity_id
_entity_poly.type
_entity_poly.pdbx_seq_one_letter_code
_entity_poly.pdbx_strand_id
1 'polypeptide(L)'
;MKPEKLSDIKKELLTLDAKQLSEICLRMAKYKKENKELLTYLLYNSDDPMGYAETLKESLQIDFITLQKHYYYSLKTLRKILRLM
;
A
#
# COMPACT_ATOMS: atom_id res chain seq x y z
N MET A 1 14.18 -19.47 -2.93
CA MET A 1 15.13 -18.60 -3.68
C MET A 1 15.66 -17.55 -2.71
N LYS A 2 16.96 -17.26 -2.76
CA LYS A 2 17.50 -16.11 -2.02
C LYS A 2 17.11 -14.83 -2.78
N PRO A 3 16.55 -13.82 -2.11
CA PRO A 3 16.33 -12.53 -2.75
C PRO A 3 17.68 -11.93 -3.15
N GLU A 4 17.77 -11.41 -4.37
CA GLU A 4 18.93 -10.62 -4.79
C GLU A 4 19.00 -9.31 -4.01
N LYS A 5 20.20 -8.71 -3.99
CA LYS A 5 20.40 -7.44 -3.30
C LYS A 5 19.63 -6.34 -4.04
N LEU A 6 19.11 -5.40 -3.28
CA LEU A 6 18.41 -4.24 -3.82
C LEU A 6 19.27 -3.45 -4.83
N SER A 7 20.59 -3.47 -4.67
CA SER A 7 21.56 -2.85 -5.59
C SER A 7 21.53 -3.46 -6.99
N ASP A 8 21.34 -4.78 -7.08
CA ASP A 8 21.40 -5.52 -8.33
C ASP A 8 20.07 -5.38 -9.06
N ILE A 9 18.96 -5.49 -8.32
CA ILE A 9 17.60 -5.21 -8.80
C ILE A 9 17.51 -3.78 -9.36
N LYS A 10 18.09 -2.78 -8.67
CA LYS A 10 18.09 -1.39 -9.13
C LYS A 10 18.84 -1.24 -10.46
N LYS A 11 19.98 -1.92 -10.64
CA LYS A 11 20.74 -1.87 -11.88
C LYS A 11 19.95 -2.46 -13.05
N GLU A 12 19.31 -3.61 -12.85
CA GLU A 12 18.47 -4.20 -13.89
C GLU A 12 17.29 -3.29 -14.25
N LEU A 13 16.57 -2.75 -13.26
CA LEU A 13 15.44 -1.85 -13.51
C LEU A 13 15.82 -0.61 -14.33
N LEU A 14 17.04 -0.10 -14.17
CA LEU A 14 17.55 1.03 -14.95
C LEU A 14 17.95 0.67 -16.39
N THR A 15 18.21 -0.60 -16.67
CA THR A 15 18.55 -1.09 -18.02
C THR A 15 17.34 -1.49 -18.86
N LEU A 16 16.16 -1.63 -18.24
CA LEU A 16 14.93 -2.03 -18.90
C LEU A 16 14.26 -0.87 -19.62
N ASP A 17 13.55 -1.18 -20.71
CA ASP A 17 12.72 -0.21 -21.41
C ASP A 17 11.47 0.15 -20.59
N ALA A 18 10.92 1.34 -20.83
CA ALA A 18 9.77 1.88 -20.10
C ALA A 18 8.55 0.93 -20.14
N LYS A 19 8.33 0.23 -21.26
CA LYS A 19 7.27 -0.77 -21.38
C LYS A 19 7.47 -1.96 -20.45
N GLN A 20 8.69 -2.50 -20.41
CA GLN A 20 9.02 -3.65 -19.56
C GLN A 20 8.95 -3.28 -18.08
N LEU A 21 9.41 -2.07 -17.72
CA LEU A 21 9.29 -1.56 -16.36
C LEU A 21 7.82 -1.45 -15.93
N SER A 22 6.95 -0.95 -16.79
CA SER A 22 5.51 -0.84 -16.51
C SER A 22 4.85 -2.21 -16.27
N GLU A 23 5.22 -3.23 -17.05
CA GLU A 23 4.71 -4.59 -16.87
C GLU A 23 5.15 -5.20 -15.54
N ILE A 24 6.40 -4.96 -15.12
CA ILE A 24 6.91 -5.41 -13.82
C ILE A 24 6.16 -4.74 -12.68
N CYS A 25 5.98 -3.42 -12.74
CA CYS A 25 5.19 -2.67 -11.75
C CYS A 25 3.75 -3.18 -11.66
N LEU A 26 3.10 -3.44 -12.80
CA LEU A 26 1.75 -4.01 -12.84
C LEU A 26 1.70 -5.43 -12.26
N ARG A 27 2.72 -6.24 -12.52
CA ARG A 27 2.83 -7.59 -11.95
C ARG A 27 3.00 -7.53 -10.43
N MET A 28 3.80 -6.61 -9.92
CA MET A 28 3.94 -6.36 -8.48
C MET A 28 2.62 -5.91 -7.83
N ALA A 29 1.89 -5.01 -8.49
CA ALA A 29 0.59 -4.51 -8.01
C ALA A 29 -0.51 -5.60 -8.03
N LYS A 30 -0.47 -6.53 -8.99
CA LYS A 30 -1.39 -7.69 -9.01
C LYS A 30 -1.07 -8.72 -7.91
N TYR A 31 0.20 -8.82 -7.50
CA TYR A 31 0.65 -9.82 -6.53
C TYR A 31 0.28 -9.47 -5.08
N LYS A 32 0.39 -8.20 -4.69
CA LYS A 32 0.07 -7.73 -3.32
C LYS A 32 -0.78 -6.46 -3.35
N LYS A 33 -1.80 -6.41 -2.48
CA LYS A 33 -2.65 -5.23 -2.30
C LYS A 33 -1.84 -4.00 -1.86
N GLU A 34 -0.92 -4.18 -0.92
CA GLU A 34 0.00 -3.14 -0.44
C GLU A 34 0.81 -2.51 -1.59
N ASN A 35 1.29 -3.32 -2.54
CA ASN A 35 2.04 -2.81 -3.70
C ASN A 35 1.15 -1.95 -4.61
N LYS A 36 -0.13 -2.34 -4.77
CA LYS A 36 -1.09 -1.56 -5.56
C LYS A 36 -1.42 -0.23 -4.87
N GLU A 37 -1.58 -0.23 -3.55
CA GLU A 37 -1.82 0.97 -2.75
C GLU A 37 -0.61 1.92 -2.82
N LEU A 38 0.60 1.40 -2.65
CA LEU A 38 1.84 2.18 -2.81
C LEU A 38 1.98 2.74 -4.22
N LEU A 39 1.70 1.96 -5.26
CA LEU A 39 1.75 2.43 -6.65
C LEU A 39 0.70 3.52 -6.92
N THR A 40 -0.49 3.39 -6.32
CA THR A 40 -1.54 4.42 -6.40
C THR A 40 -1.07 5.71 -5.72
N TYR A 41 -0.47 5.59 -4.53
CA TYR A 41 0.11 6.73 -3.83
C TYR A 41 1.19 7.42 -4.67
N LEU A 42 2.16 6.67 -5.18
CA LEU A 42 3.29 7.22 -5.95
C LEU A 42 2.89 7.86 -7.29
N LEU A 43 1.79 7.42 -7.91
CA LEU A 43 1.36 7.94 -9.22
C LEU A 43 0.33 9.06 -9.14
N TYR A 44 -0.51 9.08 -8.10
CA TYR A 44 -1.67 9.99 -8.03
C TYR A 44 -1.69 10.88 -6.80
N ASN A 45 -1.02 10.48 -5.72
CA ASN A 45 -1.09 11.18 -4.43
C ASN A 45 0.29 11.67 -3.94
N SER A 46 1.37 11.48 -4.71
CA SER A 46 2.73 11.88 -4.34
C SER A 46 2.90 13.39 -4.24
N ASP A 47 2.08 14.12 -4.98
CA ASP A 47 2.17 15.57 -5.12
C ASP A 47 1.53 16.29 -3.93
N ASP A 48 0.62 15.63 -3.21
CA ASP A 48 0.02 16.11 -1.95
C ASP A 48 0.01 15.02 -0.87
N PRO A 49 1.16 14.81 -0.19
CA PRO A 49 1.27 13.86 0.92
C PRO A 49 0.33 14.19 2.09
N MET A 50 -0.01 15.48 2.29
CA MET A 50 -0.84 15.92 3.41
C MET A 50 -2.31 15.61 3.14
N GLY A 51 -2.83 15.88 1.94
CA GLY A 51 -4.18 15.48 1.53
C GLY A 51 -4.38 13.96 1.53
N TYR A 52 -3.35 13.20 1.18
CA TYR A 52 -3.39 11.74 1.32
C TYR A 52 -3.45 11.28 2.79
N ALA A 53 -2.69 11.93 3.68
CA ALA A 53 -2.75 11.63 5.11
C ALA A 53 -4.13 11.98 5.72
N GLU A 54 -4.76 13.07 5.28
CA GLU A 54 -6.11 13.45 5.71
C GLU A 54 -7.16 12.44 5.24
N THR A 55 -7.15 12.05 3.97
CA THR A 55 -8.09 11.03 3.45
C THR A 55 -7.90 9.67 4.12
N LEU A 56 -6.66 9.26 4.42
CA LEU A 56 -6.40 8.08 5.25
C LEU A 56 -7.00 8.24 6.65
N LYS A 57 -6.80 9.39 7.29
CA LYS A 57 -7.35 9.68 8.62
C LYS A 57 -8.88 9.63 8.64
N GLU A 58 -9.54 10.17 7.62
CA GLU A 58 -10.99 10.08 7.48
C GLU A 58 -11.46 8.63 7.33
N SER A 59 -10.77 7.83 6.50
CA SER A 59 -11.09 6.41 6.34
C SER A 59 -10.95 5.63 7.65
N LEU A 60 -9.90 5.91 8.43
CA LEU A 60 -9.67 5.35 9.76
C LEU A 60 -10.77 5.79 10.74
N GLN A 61 -11.16 7.05 10.74
CA GLN A 61 -12.24 7.55 11.61
C GLN A 61 -13.55 6.80 11.38
N ILE A 62 -13.91 6.51 10.12
CA ILE A 62 -15.09 5.71 9.78
C ILE A 62 -14.97 4.29 10.35
N ASP A 63 -13.80 3.65 10.22
CA ASP A 63 -13.53 2.32 10.78
C ASP A 63 -13.64 2.31 12.32
N PHE A 64 -13.26 3.40 13.00
CA PHE A 64 -13.47 3.55 14.45
C PHE A 64 -14.93 3.83 14.82
N ILE A 65 -15.67 4.61 14.05
CA ILE A 65 -17.10 4.89 14.30
C ILE A 65 -17.95 3.63 14.14
N THR A 66 -17.58 2.75 13.21
CA THR A 66 -18.28 1.48 12.94
C THR A 66 -17.95 0.37 13.95
N LEU A 67 -17.18 0.66 15.01
CA LEU A 67 -16.90 -0.29 16.08
C LEU A 67 -18.19 -0.74 16.77
N GLN A 68 -18.43 -2.04 16.73
CA GLN A 68 -19.53 -2.65 17.46
C GLN A 68 -19.21 -2.71 18.96
N LYS A 69 -20.20 -2.46 19.81
CA LYS A 69 -20.05 -2.47 21.28
C LYS A 69 -19.69 -3.86 21.84
N HIS A 70 -19.97 -4.93 21.09
CA HIS A 70 -19.72 -6.29 21.53
C HIS A 70 -18.21 -6.61 21.51
N TYR A 71 -17.66 -7.01 22.65
CA TYR A 71 -16.22 -7.18 22.93
C TYR A 71 -15.44 -7.99 21.87
N TYR A 72 -16.01 -9.10 21.40
CA TYR A 72 -15.36 -9.92 20.38
C TYR A 72 -15.21 -9.18 19.02
N TYR A 73 -16.25 -8.45 18.62
CA TYR A 73 -16.28 -7.76 17.33
C TYR A 73 -15.44 -6.47 17.38
N SER A 74 -15.43 -5.75 18.51
CA SER A 74 -14.55 -4.60 18.68
C SER A 74 -13.07 -4.98 18.60
N LEU A 75 -12.65 -6.05 19.30
CA LEU A 75 -11.28 -6.56 19.20
C LEU A 75 -10.93 -7.04 17.79
N LYS A 76 -11.87 -7.65 17.06
CA LYS A 76 -11.66 -8.09 15.69
C LYS A 76 -11.42 -6.89 14.75
N THR A 77 -12.20 -5.83 14.89
CA THR A 77 -12.07 -4.61 14.10
C THR A 77 -10.79 -3.85 14.48
N LEU A 78 -10.47 -3.72 15.77
CA LEU A 78 -9.23 -3.08 16.24
C LEU A 78 -7.97 -3.78 15.71
N ARG A 79 -7.94 -5.11 15.71
CA ARG A 79 -6.82 -5.87 15.10
C ARG A 79 -6.71 -5.68 13.59
N LYS A 80 -7.83 -5.42 12.91
CA LYS A 80 -7.84 -5.12 11.48
C LYS A 80 -7.27 -3.73 11.23
N ILE A 81 -7.69 -2.74 12.01
CA ILE A 81 -7.17 -1.36 11.96
C ILE A 81 -5.66 -1.34 12.24
N LEU A 82 -5.21 -2.04 13.28
CA LEU A 82 -3.78 -2.17 13.62
C LEU A 82 -2.92 -2.86 12.55
N ARG A 83 -3.51 -3.57 11.59
CA ARG A 83 -2.78 -4.14 10.43
C ARG A 83 -2.68 -3.17 9.25
N LEU A 84 -3.47 -2.10 9.27
CA LEU A 84 -3.53 -1.08 8.22
C LEU A 84 -2.63 0.13 8.54
N MET A 85 -2.32 0.35 9.82
CA MET A 85 -1.22 1.21 10.28
C MET A 85 0.13 0.50 10.18
#